data_AF-A0A6V7K6E4-F1
#
_entry.id   AF-A0A6V7K6E4-F1
#
_cell.length_a   1.000
_cell.length_b   1.000
_cell.length_c   1.000
_cell.angle_alpha   90.00
_cell.angle_beta   90.00
_cell.angle_gamma   90.00
#
_symmetry.space_group_name_H-M   'P 1'
#
loop_
_entity.id
_entity.type
_entity.pdbx_description
1 polymer ?
#
loop_
_entity_poly.entity_id
_entity_poly.type
_entity_poly.pdbx_seq_one_letter_code
_entity_poly.pdbx_strand_id
1 'polypeptide(L)'
;VIVIYRNEVARSERELWPSGLWPTPWPDTTNVAELEDFLDTRLKTRLPDTGFVSQCLLTPDVKYVTKHLCGSLHRDLARPCRAATLAWLQRHFPGGGGMNIVITDYVSFNNFQFPKAVIQRNAEMLFGESVAGLGVYLKEKTSMTKVV
;
A
#
# COMPACT_ATOMS: atom_id res chain seq x y z
N VAL A 1 -17.50 -5.60 -3.38
CA VAL A 1 -16.86 -4.29 -3.60
C VAL A 1 -17.39 -3.34 -2.53
N ILE A 2 -16.52 -2.54 -1.91
CA ILE A 2 -16.88 -1.55 -0.90
C ILE A 2 -16.63 -0.17 -1.49
N VAL A 3 -17.57 0.77 -1.34
CA VAL A 3 -17.43 2.15 -1.81
C VAL A 3 -17.24 3.05 -0.60
N ILE A 4 -16.01 3.52 -0.39
CA ILE A 4 -15.69 4.49 0.67
C ILE A 4 -15.88 5.89 0.09
N TYR A 5 -16.82 6.66 0.63
CA TYR A 5 -17.14 7.98 0.12
C TYR A 5 -16.84 9.08 1.15
N ARG A 6 -16.09 10.10 0.72
CA ARG A 6 -15.59 11.18 1.58
C ARG A 6 -16.57 12.37 1.60
N ASN A 7 -17.79 12.10 2.03
CA ASN A 7 -18.83 13.11 2.23
C ASN A 7 -19.82 12.61 3.30
N GLU A 8 -20.43 13.54 4.02
CA GLU A 8 -21.40 13.24 5.08
C GLU A 8 -22.63 12.47 4.59
N VAL A 9 -22.99 12.58 3.30
CA VAL A 9 -24.08 11.79 2.69
C VAL A 9 -23.87 10.28 2.85
N ALA A 10 -22.61 9.82 2.94
CA ALA A 10 -22.29 8.41 3.15
C ALA A 10 -22.82 7.85 4.49
N ARG A 11 -23.20 8.71 5.44
CA ARG A 11 -23.80 8.29 6.71
C ARG A 11 -25.28 7.91 6.59
N SER A 12 -25.98 8.41 5.57
CA SER A 12 -27.40 8.13 5.33
C SER A 12 -27.65 7.11 4.23
N GLU A 13 -26.66 6.85 3.37
CA GLU A 13 -26.75 5.88 2.28
C GLU A 13 -26.25 4.49 2.72
N ARG A 14 -27.02 3.44 2.46
CA ARG A 14 -26.70 2.07 2.93
C ARG A 14 -25.57 1.43 2.13
N GLU A 15 -25.38 1.88 0.89
CA GLU A 15 -24.42 1.35 -0.07
C GLU A 15 -23.03 2.00 0.07
N LEU A 16 -22.94 3.11 0.82
CA LEU A 16 -21.71 3.87 1.00
C LEU A 16 -21.12 3.65 2.39
N TRP A 17 -19.79 3.61 2.44
CA TRP A 17 -19.05 3.54 3.68
C TRP A 17 -18.50 4.93 4.05
N PRO A 18 -18.82 5.44 5.24
CA PRO A 18 -18.27 6.72 5.71
C PRO A 18 -16.75 6.67 5.81
N SER A 19 -16.09 7.73 5.35
CA SER A 19 -14.62 7.82 5.40
C SER A 19 -14.03 7.83 6.81
N GLY A 20 -14.81 8.21 7.83
CA GLY A 20 -14.37 8.18 9.23
C GLY A 20 -14.02 6.78 9.73
N LEU A 21 -14.60 5.73 9.13
CA LEU A 21 -14.27 4.33 9.43
C LEU A 21 -13.11 3.78 8.59
N TRP A 22 -12.62 4.57 7.63
CA TRP A 22 -11.54 4.22 6.70
C TRP A 22 -10.55 5.38 6.54
N PRO A 23 -9.89 5.82 7.63
CA PRO A 23 -8.87 6.85 7.59
C PRO A 23 -7.80 6.56 6.52
N THR A 24 -7.50 7.61 5.76
CA THR A 24 -6.53 7.61 4.66
C THR A 24 -5.55 8.77 4.89
N PRO A 25 -4.71 8.73 5.95
CA PRO A 25 -3.82 9.83 6.27
C PRO A 25 -2.80 10.03 5.15
N TRP A 26 -2.47 11.28 4.83
CA TRP A 26 -1.59 11.65 3.72
C TRP A 26 -0.21 12.04 4.27
N PRO A 27 0.90 11.39 3.83
CA PRO A 27 2.23 11.67 4.37
C PRO A 27 2.74 13.09 4.09
N ASP A 28 2.32 13.69 2.96
CA ASP A 28 2.72 15.05 2.53
C ASP A 28 4.24 15.35 2.67
N THR A 29 5.07 14.41 2.19
CA THR A 29 6.53 14.54 2.27
C THR A 29 7.22 14.05 1.00
N THR A 30 8.37 14.65 0.70
CA THR A 30 9.33 14.16 -0.31
C THR A 30 10.41 13.26 0.27
N ASN A 31 10.48 13.16 1.61
CA ASN A 31 11.52 12.43 2.32
C ASN A 31 11.08 11.00 2.61
N VAL A 32 11.92 10.05 2.20
CA VAL A 32 11.68 8.62 2.35
C VAL A 32 11.66 8.17 3.82
N ALA A 33 12.54 8.72 4.65
CA ALA A 33 12.60 8.35 6.07
C ALA A 33 11.36 8.85 6.82
N GLU A 34 10.90 10.08 6.49
CA GLU A 34 9.65 10.62 7.02
C GLU A 34 8.44 9.80 6.56
N LEU A 35 8.44 9.30 5.31
CA LEU A 35 7.41 8.39 4.82
C LEU A 35 7.38 7.08 5.64
N GLU A 36 8.52 6.44 5.88
CA GLU A 36 8.56 5.21 6.66
C GLU A 36 8.10 5.42 8.11
N ASP A 37 8.59 6.47 8.78
CA ASP A 37 8.19 6.83 10.15
C ASP A 37 6.69 7.15 10.23
N PHE A 38 6.18 7.87 9.23
CA PHE A 38 4.74 8.15 9.11
C PHE A 38 3.94 6.86 8.99
N LEU A 39 4.33 5.93 8.10
CA LEU A 39 3.62 4.67 7.90
C LEU A 39 3.58 3.84 9.19
N ASP A 40 4.72 3.71 9.88
CA ASP A 40 4.83 2.98 11.16
C ASP A 40 3.98 3.63 12.25
N THR A 41 4.14 4.93 12.44
CA THR A 41 3.43 5.69 13.47
C THR A 41 1.93 5.63 13.26
N ARG A 42 1.46 5.84 12.03
CA ARG A 42 0.01 5.86 11.74
C ARG A 42 -0.60 4.46 11.81
N LEU A 43 0.13 3.42 11.41
CA LEU A 43 -0.35 2.04 11.56
C LEU A 43 -0.44 1.64 13.04
N LYS A 44 0.54 2.04 13.86
CA LYS A 44 0.58 1.77 15.29
C LYS A 44 -0.48 2.53 16.09
N THR A 45 -0.80 3.76 15.67
CA THR A 45 -1.73 4.67 16.39
C THR A 45 -3.16 4.65 15.86
N ARG A 46 -3.47 3.78 14.88
CA ARG A 46 -4.83 3.67 14.34
C ARG A 46 -5.82 3.26 15.42
N LEU A 47 -7.09 3.63 15.21
CA LEU A 47 -8.16 3.18 16.08
C LEU A 47 -8.34 1.66 15.94
N PRO A 48 -8.51 0.92 17.05
CA PRO A 48 -9.02 -0.44 16.97
C PRO A 48 -10.41 -0.41 16.34
N ASP A 49 -10.77 -1.47 15.62
CA ASP A 49 -12.09 -1.68 15.00
C ASP A 49 -12.48 -0.73 13.85
N THR A 50 -11.52 0.02 13.30
CA THR A 50 -11.69 0.73 12.02
C THR A 50 -10.79 0.15 10.93
N GLY A 51 -11.19 0.34 9.68
CA GLY A 51 -10.29 0.09 8.56
C GLY A 51 -9.15 1.10 8.54
N PHE A 52 -8.04 0.76 7.91
CA PHE A 52 -6.91 1.68 7.77
C PHE A 52 -6.27 1.59 6.39
N VAL A 53 -6.00 2.74 5.78
CA VAL A 53 -5.39 2.81 4.45
C VAL A 53 -4.02 3.46 4.55
N SER A 54 -2.97 2.65 4.39
CA SER A 54 -1.59 3.11 4.32
C SER A 54 -1.31 3.68 2.92
N GLN A 55 -0.90 4.96 2.86
CA GLN A 55 -0.54 5.62 1.61
C GLN A 55 0.98 5.55 1.37
N CYS A 56 1.40 4.60 0.54
CA CYS A 56 2.79 4.39 0.16
C CYS A 56 3.16 5.24 -1.08
N LEU A 57 3.20 6.56 -0.89
CA LEU A 57 3.57 7.54 -1.91
C LEU A 57 4.33 8.71 -1.31
N LEU A 58 5.17 9.36 -2.13
CA LEU A 58 5.81 10.64 -1.81
C LEU A 58 5.05 11.76 -2.52
N THR A 59 4.98 12.92 -1.88
CA THR A 59 4.32 14.11 -2.40
C THR A 59 5.36 15.16 -2.71
N PRO A 60 5.46 15.65 -3.97
CA PRO A 60 6.34 16.76 -4.28
C PRO A 60 5.84 18.05 -3.62
N ASP A 61 6.73 18.75 -2.92
CA ASP A 61 6.46 20.10 -2.44
C ASP A 61 6.73 21.15 -3.54
N VAL A 62 6.35 22.40 -3.29
CA VAL A 62 6.56 23.51 -4.25
C VAL A 62 8.04 23.66 -4.63
N LYS A 63 8.96 23.42 -3.69
CA LYS A 63 10.41 23.49 -3.91
C LYS A 63 10.88 22.36 -4.83
N TYR A 64 10.30 21.19 -4.70
CA TYR A 64 10.57 20.02 -5.53
C TYR A 64 10.09 20.25 -6.96
N VAL A 65 8.85 20.73 -7.12
CA VAL A 65 8.28 21.04 -8.43
C VAL A 65 9.11 22.11 -9.15
N THR A 66 9.48 23.18 -8.46
CA THR A 66 10.27 24.29 -9.04
C THR A 66 11.71 23.91 -9.39
N LYS A 67 12.31 22.92 -8.72
CA LYS A 67 13.65 22.40 -9.06
C LYS A 67 13.65 21.36 -10.19
N HIS A 68 12.52 20.68 -10.40
CA HIS A 68 12.40 19.58 -11.36
C HIS A 68 11.39 19.91 -12.49
N LEU A 69 11.44 21.14 -13.00
CA LEU A 69 10.54 21.63 -14.06
C LEU A 69 10.59 20.78 -15.35
N CYS A 70 11.74 20.16 -15.63
CA CYS A 70 11.95 19.25 -16.77
C CYS A 70 12.01 17.77 -16.35
N GLY A 71 11.66 17.46 -15.10
CA GLY A 71 11.58 16.10 -14.57
C GLY A 71 10.16 15.56 -14.59
N SER A 72 10.03 14.24 -14.42
CA SER A 72 8.73 13.65 -14.11
C SER A 72 8.74 13.20 -12.66
N LEU A 73 7.64 13.44 -11.95
CA LEU A 73 7.32 12.86 -10.63
C LEU A 73 7.71 11.38 -10.55
N HIS A 74 7.42 10.65 -11.63
CA HIS A 74 7.78 9.25 -11.79
C HIS A 74 9.29 8.99 -11.71
N ARG A 75 10.11 9.76 -12.44
CA ARG A 75 11.57 9.56 -12.50
C ARG A 75 12.22 9.81 -11.14
N ASP A 76 11.76 10.84 -10.43
CA ASP A 76 12.53 11.42 -9.34
C ASP A 76 12.01 10.99 -7.94
N LEU A 77 10.72 10.59 -7.79
CA LEU A 77 10.17 10.09 -6.51
C LEU A 77 9.74 8.61 -6.53
N ALA A 78 9.28 8.06 -7.66
CA ALA A 78 8.66 6.73 -7.64
C ALA A 78 9.67 5.62 -7.32
N ARG A 79 10.91 5.72 -7.81
CA ARG A 79 11.97 4.73 -7.51
C ARG A 79 12.38 4.69 -6.03
N PRO A 80 12.78 5.82 -5.39
CA PRO A 80 13.12 5.81 -3.97
C PRO A 80 11.91 5.46 -3.09
N CYS A 81 10.72 5.98 -3.40
CA CYS A 81 9.48 5.61 -2.71
C CYS A 81 9.23 4.10 -2.80
N ARG A 82 9.38 3.49 -3.99
CA ARG A 82 9.16 2.06 -4.19
C ARG A 82 10.12 1.22 -3.36
N ALA A 83 11.40 1.59 -3.33
CA ALA A 83 12.42 0.86 -2.57
C ALA A 83 12.07 0.81 -1.07
N ALA A 84 11.78 1.96 -0.47
CA ALA A 84 11.43 2.03 0.95
C ALA A 84 10.10 1.35 1.26
N THR A 85 9.06 1.61 0.46
CA THR A 85 7.74 1.04 0.74
C THR A 85 7.70 -0.48 0.56
N LEU A 86 8.52 -1.05 -0.34
CA LEU A 86 8.70 -2.51 -0.40
C LEU A 86 9.42 -3.08 0.83
N ALA A 87 10.46 -2.39 1.31
CA ALA A 87 11.15 -2.79 2.52
C ALA A 87 10.22 -2.70 3.75
N TRP A 88 9.42 -1.64 3.84
CA TRP A 88 8.38 -1.47 4.84
C TRP A 88 7.34 -2.61 4.80
N LEU A 89 6.82 -2.95 3.62
CA LEU A 89 5.89 -4.07 3.43
C LEU A 89 6.47 -5.42 3.89
N GLN A 90 7.79 -5.63 3.80
CA GLN A 90 8.43 -6.87 4.26
C GLN A 90 8.55 -6.98 5.78
N ARG A 91 8.58 -5.84 6.48
CA ARG A 91 8.64 -5.80 7.95
C ARG A 91 7.27 -5.88 8.61
N HIS A 92 6.19 -5.84 7.82
CA HIS A 92 4.82 -5.80 8.29
C HIS A 92 4.01 -6.99 7.80
N PHE A 93 3.01 -7.37 8.59
CA PHE A 93 2.10 -8.47 8.32
C PHE A 93 0.68 -7.95 8.06
N PRO A 94 -0.20 -8.68 7.37
CA PRO A 94 -1.59 -8.28 7.17
C PRO A 94 -2.48 -8.67 8.37
N GLY A 95 -3.65 -8.03 8.50
CA GLY A 95 -4.69 -8.44 9.46
C GLY A 95 -4.66 -7.69 10.79
N GLY A 96 -5.14 -8.33 11.86
CA GLY A 96 -5.30 -7.71 13.18
C GLY A 96 -3.96 -7.21 13.74
N GLY A 97 -3.85 -5.92 14.04
CA GLY A 97 -2.58 -5.30 14.44
C GLY A 97 -1.63 -4.95 13.28
N GLY A 98 -1.81 -5.56 12.10
CA GLY A 98 -1.03 -5.33 10.89
C GLY A 98 -1.75 -4.54 9.78
N MET A 99 -1.25 -4.59 8.56
CA MET A 99 -1.78 -3.83 7.41
C MET A 99 -3.20 -4.25 7.03
N ASN A 100 -4.00 -3.29 6.51
CA ASN A 100 -5.28 -3.58 5.85
C ASN A 100 -5.20 -3.25 4.36
N ILE A 101 -5.46 -1.99 3.97
CA ILE A 101 -5.36 -1.53 2.59
C ILE A 101 -4.06 -0.75 2.46
N VAL A 102 -3.29 -1.05 1.42
CA VAL A 102 -2.10 -0.29 1.07
C VAL A 102 -2.26 0.23 -0.35
N ILE A 103 -2.10 1.54 -0.55
CA ILE A 103 -2.19 2.18 -1.85
C ILE A 103 -0.85 2.78 -2.25
N THR A 104 -0.61 2.89 -3.55
CA THR A 104 0.62 3.48 -4.10
C THR A 104 0.35 4.06 -5.47
N ASP A 105 1.14 5.05 -5.87
CA ASP A 105 1.17 5.53 -7.24
C ASP A 105 1.99 4.60 -8.15
N TYR A 106 1.76 4.73 -9.46
CA TYR A 106 2.47 3.99 -10.51
C TYR A 106 2.49 2.47 -10.26
N VAL A 107 1.30 1.87 -10.18
CA VAL A 107 1.11 0.45 -9.84
C VAL A 107 1.88 -0.50 -10.77
N SER A 108 2.06 -0.14 -12.04
CA SER A 108 2.81 -0.91 -13.04
C SER A 108 4.34 -0.77 -12.93
N PHE A 109 4.84 0.17 -12.13
CA PHE A 109 6.28 0.40 -11.97
C PHE A 109 7.02 -0.87 -11.52
N ASN A 110 8.16 -1.15 -12.16
CA ASN A 110 8.94 -2.37 -11.99
C ASN A 110 8.11 -3.66 -12.16
N ASN A 111 7.30 -3.77 -13.22
CA ASN A 111 6.50 -4.96 -13.52
C ASN A 111 5.57 -5.37 -12.35
N PHE A 112 4.79 -4.41 -11.87
CA PHE A 112 3.80 -4.62 -10.80
C PHE A 112 4.40 -5.20 -9.52
N GLN A 113 5.66 -4.86 -9.20
CA GLN A 113 6.38 -5.41 -8.05
C GLN A 113 5.65 -5.14 -6.73
N PHE A 114 5.12 -3.93 -6.54
CA PHE A 114 4.43 -3.54 -5.32
C PHE A 114 3.15 -4.34 -5.05
N PRO A 115 2.15 -4.38 -5.95
CA PRO A 115 0.96 -5.18 -5.72
C PRO A 115 1.27 -6.67 -5.57
N LYS A 116 2.27 -7.21 -6.29
CA LYS A 116 2.75 -8.58 -6.08
C LYS A 116 3.25 -8.81 -4.65
N ALA A 117 4.03 -7.88 -4.11
CA ALA A 117 4.50 -7.95 -2.72
C ALA A 117 3.36 -7.86 -1.69
N VAL A 118 2.37 -6.99 -1.91
CA VAL A 118 1.18 -6.90 -1.06
C VAL A 118 0.39 -8.23 -1.07
N ILE A 119 0.16 -8.80 -2.25
CA ILE A 119 -0.54 -10.10 -2.39
C ILE A 119 0.24 -11.22 -1.68
N GLN A 120 1.57 -11.22 -1.80
CA GLN A 120 2.44 -12.20 -1.15
C GLN A 120 2.31 -12.19 0.37
N ARG A 121 2.12 -11.02 1.00
CA ARG A 121 1.89 -10.93 2.45
C ARG A 121 0.63 -11.68 2.90
N ASN A 122 -0.44 -11.63 2.11
CA ASN A 122 -1.65 -12.41 2.42
C ASN A 122 -1.43 -13.92 2.27
N ALA A 123 -0.61 -14.35 1.30
CA ALA A 123 -0.27 -15.76 1.16
C ALA A 123 0.51 -16.27 2.39
N GLU A 124 1.44 -15.48 2.92
CA GLU A 124 2.16 -15.83 4.15
C GLU A 124 1.22 -15.96 5.36
N MET A 125 0.18 -15.14 5.46
CA MET A 125 -0.85 -15.27 6.51
C MET A 125 -1.71 -16.52 6.34
N LEU A 126 -2.08 -16.88 5.11
CA LEU A 126 -2.94 -18.04 4.84
C LEU A 126 -2.21 -19.38 4.96
N PHE A 127 -0.90 -19.39 4.72
CA PHE A 127 -0.07 -20.61 4.65
C PHE A 127 1.00 -20.68 5.76
N GLY A 128 0.92 -19.80 6.75
CA GLY A 128 1.96 -19.61 7.78
C GLY A 128 2.11 -20.77 8.76
N GLU A 129 2.91 -21.76 8.36
CA GLU A 129 3.91 -22.58 9.11
C GLU A 129 4.38 -23.81 8.30
N SER A 130 3.81 -24.05 7.12
CA SER A 130 4.26 -25.13 6.22
C SER A 130 4.95 -24.56 4.99
N VAL A 131 6.28 -24.63 4.98
CA VAL A 131 7.14 -24.32 3.82
C VAL A 131 6.73 -25.11 2.57
N ALA A 132 5.98 -26.21 2.73
CA ALA A 132 5.47 -27.02 1.63
C ALA A 132 4.30 -26.36 0.86
N GLY A 133 3.44 -25.57 1.52
CA GLY A 133 2.28 -24.94 0.88
C GLY A 133 2.65 -23.85 -0.13
N LEU A 134 3.70 -23.07 0.18
CA LEU A 134 4.18 -21.99 -0.69
C LEU A 134 4.77 -22.52 -2.00
N GLY A 135 5.46 -23.66 -1.95
CA GLY A 135 6.03 -24.32 -3.13
C GLY A 135 4.99 -24.87 -4.10
N VAL A 136 3.83 -25.30 -3.60
CA VAL A 136 2.71 -25.77 -4.42
C VAL A 136 2.00 -24.61 -5.10
N TYR A 137 1.67 -23.55 -4.34
CA TYR A 137 0.99 -22.36 -4.89
C TYR A 137 1.80 -21.67 -6.00
N LEU A 138 3.11 -21.51 -5.80
CA LEU A 138 3.98 -20.90 -6.80
C LEU A 138 4.16 -21.79 -8.05
N LYS A 139 4.17 -23.12 -7.90
CA LYS A 139 4.20 -24.05 -9.05
C LYS A 139 2.94 -23.96 -9.91
N GLU A 140 1.75 -23.91 -9.29
CA GLU A 140 0.50 -23.78 -10.03
C GLU A 140 0.41 -22.47 -10.82
N LYS A 141 0.79 -21.35 -10.20
CA LYS A 141 0.82 -20.04 -10.87
C LYS A 141 1.85 -19.96 -11.99
N THR A 142 3.02 -20.58 -11.83
CA THR A 142 4.05 -20.60 -12.88
C THR A 142 3.65 -21.50 -14.05
N SER A 143 2.86 -22.55 -13.81
CA SER A 143 2.22 -23.34 -14.87
C SER A 143 1.15 -22.56 -15.63
N MET A 144 0.33 -21.75 -14.94
CA MET A 144 -0.70 -20.94 -15.60
C MET A 144 -0.12 -19.85 -16.51
N THR A 145 1.04 -19.28 -16.19
CA THR A 145 1.70 -18.27 -17.04
C THR A 145 2.34 -18.87 -18.30
N LYS A 146 2.41 -20.21 -18.42
CA LYS A 146 2.92 -20.88 -19.64
C LYS A 146 1.83 -21.31 -20.62
N VAL A 147 0.56 -21.04 -20.33
CA VAL A 147 -0.60 -21.44 -21.16
C VAL A 147 -1.28 -20.22 -21.82
N VAL A 148 -0.54 -19.10 -21.96
CA VAL A 148 -0.97 -17.96 -22.79
C VAL A 148 0.12 -17.60 -23.77
#